data_AF-A0A5D0VBM8-F1
#
_entry.id   AF-A0A5D0VBM8-F1
#
_cell.length_a   1.000
_cell.length_b   1.000
_cell.length_c   1.000
_cell.angle_alpha   90.00
_cell.angle_beta   90.00
_cell.angle_gamma   90.00
#
_symmetry.space_group_name_H-M   'P 1'
#
loop_
_entity.id
_entity.type
_entity.pdbx_description
1 polymer ?
#
loop_
_entity_poly.entity_id
_entity_poly.type
_entity_poly.pdbx_seq_one_letter_code
_entity_poly.pdbx_strand_id
1 'polypeptide(L)' 'MRAETIRFLIQATFAFAAIALVVLVEHPYGVSLGFFMLVSGLWLGRRVFMRIARPDEVRADLRGRVDMGP' A
#
# COMPACT_ATOMS: atom_id res chain seq x y z
N MET A 1 5.73 16.52 -2.05
CA MET A 1 5.81 15.11 -1.61
C MET A 1 6.10 14.24 -2.82
N ARG A 2 7.00 13.26 -2.73
CA ARG A 2 7.27 12.31 -3.82
C ARG A 2 6.12 11.31 -3.95
N ALA A 3 5.87 10.77 -5.14
CA ALA A 3 4.78 9.80 -5.36
C ALA A 3 4.95 8.53 -4.50
N GLU A 4 6.20 8.14 -4.23
CA GLU A 4 6.53 7.03 -3.33
C GLU A 4 6.07 7.28 -1.89
N THR A 5 6.25 8.50 -1.37
CA THR A 5 5.78 8.87 -0.03
C THR A 5 4.27 8.74 0.09
N ILE A 6 3.54 9.12 -0.96
CA ILE A 6 2.07 8.98 -1.01
C ILE A 6 1.68 7.49 -0.99
N ARG A 7 2.37 6.63 -1.77
CA ARG A 7 2.15 5.18 -1.75
C ARG A 7 2.36 4.61 -0.34
N PHE A 8 3.45 5.01 0.33
CA PHE A 8 3.76 4.58 1.69
C PHE A 8 2.69 5.03 2.69
N LEU A 9 2.27 6.30 2.64
CA LEU A 9 1.22 6.82 3.53
C LEU A 9 -0.09 6.05 3.37
N ILE A 10 -0.52 5.79 2.14
CA ILE A 10 -1.71 4.98 1.88
C ILE A 10 -1.53 3.57 2.47
N GLN A 11 -0.41 2.91 2.22
CA GLN A 11 -0.16 1.58 2.75
C GLN A 11 -0.14 1.56 4.29
N ALA A 12 0.50 2.54 4.92
CA ALA A 12 0.56 2.67 6.37
C ALA A 12 -0.84 2.86 6.97
N THR A 13 -1.65 3.78 6.42
CA THR A 13 -3.03 4.01 6.88
C THR A 13 -3.88 2.74 6.79
N PHE A 14 -3.81 2.02 5.67
CA PHE A 14 -4.56 0.78 5.50
C PHE A 14 -4.05 -0.35 6.40
N ALA A 15 -2.74 -0.42 6.67
CA ALA A 15 -2.17 -1.39 7.60
C ALA A 15 -2.64 -1.16 9.03
N PHE A 16 -2.60 0.08 9.52
CA PHE A 16 -3.14 0.41 10.85
C PHE A 16 -4.64 0.15 10.95
N ALA A 17 -5.41 0.49 9.91
CA ALA A 17 -6.84 0.20 9.88
C ALA A 17 -7.12 -1.32 9.89
N ALA A 18 -6.33 -2.12 9.17
CA ALA A 18 -6.44 -3.57 9.18
C ALA A 18 -6.13 -4.16 10.56
N ILE A 19 -5.09 -3.67 11.25
CA ILE A 19 -4.79 -4.08 12.63
C ILE A 19 -5.95 -3.75 13.56
N ALA A 20 -6.49 -2.53 13.46
CA ALA A 20 -7.64 -2.13 14.26
C ALA A 20 -8.86 -3.03 14.01
N LEU A 21 -9.13 -3.42 12.76
CA LEU A 21 -10.19 -4.36 12.41
C LEU A 21 -9.97 -5.74 13.04
N VAL A 22 -8.74 -6.25 13.01
CA VAL A 22 -8.41 -7.56 13.61
C VAL A 22 -8.57 -7.53 15.13
N VAL A 23 -8.25 -6.42 15.79
CA VAL A 23 -8.30 -6.29 17.26
C VAL A 23 -9.69 -5.98 17.78
N LEU A 24 -10.45 -5.13 17.08
CA LEU A 24 -11.72 -4.59 17.57
C LEU A 24 -12.95 -5.37 17.09
N VAL A 25 -12.84 -6.13 16.00
CA VAL A 25 -13.97 -6.87 15.45
C VAL A 25 -13.91 -8.33 15.92
N GLU A 26 -15.06 -8.86 16.29
CA GLU A 26 -15.20 -10.22 16.78
C GLU A 26 -14.73 -11.25 15.73
N HIS A 27 -14.07 -12.30 16.20
CA HIS A 27 -13.61 -13.40 15.35
C HIS A 27 -14.81 -14.16 14.77
N PRO A 28 -14.79 -14.58 13.47
CA PRO A 28 -13.68 -14.52 12.51
C PRO A 28 -13.66 -13.27 11.61
N TYR A 29 -14.64 -12.38 11.76
CA TYR A 29 -14.87 -11.30 10.81
C TYR A 29 -13.74 -10.27 10.80
N GLY A 30 -13.11 -10.01 11.94
CA GLY A 30 -11.96 -9.10 12.03
C GLY A 30 -10.77 -9.50 11.15
N VAL A 31 -10.47 -10.80 11.08
CA VAL A 31 -9.38 -11.33 10.25
C VAL A 31 -9.69 -11.18 8.76
N SER A 32 -10.89 -11.59 8.34
CA SER A 32 -11.33 -11.48 6.95
C SER A 32 -11.39 -10.02 6.49
N LEU A 33 -11.98 -9.14 7.29
CA LEU A 33 -12.06 -7.71 6.98
C LEU A 33 -10.69 -7.05 6.96
N GLY A 34 -9.82 -7.38 7.92
CA GLY A 34 -8.44 -6.90 7.93
C GLY A 34 -7.67 -7.32 6.68
N PHE A 35 -7.82 -8.57 6.24
CA PHE A 35 -7.22 -9.07 5.00
C PHE A 35 -7.72 -8.29 3.77
N PHE A 36 -9.04 -8.12 3.61
CA PHE A 36 -9.61 -7.34 2.52
C PHE A 36 -9.15 -5.88 2.54
N MET A 37 -8.99 -5.31 3.73
CA MET A 37 -8.48 -3.96 3.92
C MET A 37 -7.03 -3.84 3.41
N LEU A 38 -6.16 -4.79 3.77
CA LEU A 38 -4.76 -4.80 3.30
C LEU A 38 -4.67 -4.92 1.77
N VAL A 39 -5.41 -5.85 1.17
CA VAL A 39 -5.43 -6.03 -0.29
C VAL A 39 -5.93 -4.76 -0.99
N SER A 40 -6.99 -4.15 -0.47
CA SER A 40 -7.55 -2.91 -1.01
C SER A 40 -6.57 -1.74 -0.88
N GLY A 41 -5.85 -1.63 0.24
CA GLY A 41 -4.81 -0.63 0.45
C GLY A 41 -3.64 -0.78 -0.51
N LEU A 42 -3.22 -2.03 -0.78
CA LEU A 42 -2.17 -2.32 -1.75
C LEU A 42 -2.58 -1.92 -3.18
N TRP A 43 -3.82 -2.28 -3.55
CA TRP A 43 -4.38 -1.94 -4.86
C TRP A 43 -4.55 -0.42 -5.03
N LEU A 44 -5.08 0.26 -4.02
CA LEU A 44 -5.26 1.71 -4.05
C LEU A 44 -3.91 2.43 -4.11
N GLY A 45 -2.93 2.03 -3.29
CA GLY A 45 -1.58 2.58 -3.30
C GLY A 45 -0.93 2.45 -4.68
N ARG A 46 -1.05 1.29 -5.32
CA ARG A 46 -0.57 1.07 -6.70
C ARG A 46 -1.28 1.96 -7.70
N ARG A 47 -2.62 2.06 -7.62
CA ARG A 47 -3.43 2.87 -8.55
C ARG A 47 -3.14 4.36 -8.44
N VAL A 48 -2.98 4.86 -7.20
CA VAL A 48 -2.64 6.26 -6.93
C VAL A 48 -1.23 6.57 -7.40
N PHE A 49 -0.25 5.71 -7.12
CA PHE A 49 1.12 5.87 -7.60
C PHE A 49 1.16 5.99 -9.13
N MET A 50 0.48 5.10 -9.86
CA MET A 50 0.42 5.16 -11.33
C MET A 50 -0.26 6.42 -11.87
N ARG A 51 -1.17 7.05 -11.12
CA ARG A 51 -1.84 8.28 -11.54
C ARG A 51 -1.04 9.54 -11.28
N ILE A 52 -0.24 9.57 -10.22
CA ILE A 52 0.45 10.78 -9.75
C ILE A 52 1.93 10.79 -10.12
N ALA A 53 2.56 9.61 -10.27
CA ALA A 53 3.99 9.51 -10.51
C ALA A 53 4.38 10.14 -11.84
N ARG A 54 5.43 10.97 -11.80
CA ARG A 54 6.06 11.48 -13.01
C ARG A 54 6.89 10.38 -13.70
N PRO A 55 7.14 10.47 -15.02
CA PRO A 55 7.94 9.48 -15.74
C PRO A 55 9.31 9.21 -15.10
N ASP A 56 9.89 10.25 -14.54
CA ASP A 56 11.19 10.27 -13.85
C ASP A 56 11.16 9.42 -12.56
N GLU A 57 10.08 9.53 -11.78
CA GLU A 57 9.86 8.75 -10.56
C GLU A 57 9.59 7.28 -10.88
N VAL A 58 8.88 6.99 -11.97
CA VAL A 58 8.64 5.61 -12.44
C VAL A 58 9.95 4.96 -12.88
N ARG A 59 10.81 5.68 -13.61
CA ARG A 59 12.14 5.19 -13.98
C ARG A 59 13.03 4.95 -12.76
N ALA A 60 12.94 5.80 -11.74
CA ALA A 60 13.67 5.61 -10.49
C ALA A 60 13.19 4.38 -9.72
N ASP A 61 11.86 4.16 -9.59
CA ASP A 61 11.29 2.95 -8.97
C ASP A 61 11.69 1.68 -9.73
N LEU A 62 11.70 1.72 -11.08
CA LEU A 62 12.15 0.60 -11.91
C LEU A 62 13.65 0.32 -11.76
N ARG A 63 14.51 1.35 -11.76
CA ARG A 63 15.95 1.18 -11.52
C ARG A 63 16.24 0.61 -10.14
N GLY A 64 15.58 1.12 -9.11
CA GLY A 64 15.69 0.57 -7.76
C GLY A 64 15.34 -0.91 -7.68
N ARG A 65 14.33 -1.38 -8.43
CA ARG A 65 13.99 -2.81 -8.52
C ARG A 65 15.02 -3.65 -9.30
N VAL A 66 15.67 -3.07 -10.29
CA VAL A 66 16.72 -3.74 -11.08
C VAL A 66 18.01 -3.85 -10.27
N ASP A 67 18.37 -2.79 -9.53
CA ASP A 67 19.57 -2.75 -8.70
C ASP A 67 19.45 -3.63 -7.44
N MET A 68 18.23 -3.79 -6.90
CA MET A 68 17.91 -4.71 -5.81
C MET A 68 17.55 -6.11 -6.34
N GLY A 69 18.33 -6.65 -7.30
CA GLY A 69 18.09 -7.95 -7.94
C GLY A 69 17.72 -9.11 -6.99
N PRO A 70 17.16 -10.22 -7.53
CA PRO A 70 16.51 -11.29 -6.74
C PRO A 70 17.35 -11.85 -5.58
#